data_AF-A0A4Q2Y1W0-F1
#
_entry.id   AF-A0A4Q2Y1W0-F1
#
_cell.length_a   1.000
_cell.length_b   1.000
_cell.length_c   1.000
_cell.angle_alpha   90.00
_cell.angle_beta   90.00
_cell.angle_gamma   90.00
#
_symmetry.space_group_name_H-M   'P 1'
#
loop_
_entity.id
_entity.type
_entity.pdbx_description
1 polymer ?
#
loop_
_entity_poly.entity_id
_entity_poly.type
_entity_poly.pdbx_seq_one_letter_code
_entity_poly.pdbx_strand_id
1 'polypeptide(L)' 'MPGQRREVVTPGNNPKRFVAGALDARTARVTWVQGEKKGRALFMDLLRAVDAAYPSATRLPPTPARRR' A
#
# COMPACT_ATOMS: atom_id res chain seq x y z
N MET A 1 26.88 35.63 -18.98
CA MET A 1 27.57 34.39 -18.55
C MET A 1 26.63 33.22 -18.78
N PRO A 2 27.05 32.14 -19.45
CA PRO A 2 26.19 30.97 -19.61
C PRO A 2 25.97 30.30 -18.24
N GLY A 3 24.72 29.94 -17.94
CA GLY A 3 24.35 29.31 -16.66
C GLY A 3 24.99 27.93 -16.52
N GLN A 4 25.55 27.65 -15.34
CA GLN A 4 26.22 26.38 -15.06
C GLN A 4 25.21 25.38 -14.50
N ARG A 5 25.00 24.25 -15.19
CA ARG A 5 24.14 23.16 -14.72
C ARG A 5 25.00 22.24 -13.83
N ARG A 6 24.69 22.18 -12.53
CA ARG A 6 25.35 21.26 -11.59
C ARG A 6 24.57 19.96 -11.53
N GLU A 7 25.21 18.85 -11.87
CA GLU A 7 24.64 17.53 -11.67
C GLU A 7 24.70 17.19 -10.18
N VAL A 8 23.54 17.09 -9.54
CA VAL A 8 23.44 16.73 -8.12
C VAL A 8 23.07 15.25 -8.05
N VAL A 9 24.08 14.40 -7.89
CA VAL A 9 23.87 12.99 -7.56
C VAL A 9 23.35 12.90 -6.12
N THR A 10 22.24 12.20 -5.91
CA THR A 10 21.73 11.89 -4.57
C THR A 10 22.61 10.76 -4.01
N PRO A 11 23.45 10.99 -2.99
CA PRO A 11 24.31 9.94 -2.47
C PRO A 11 23.46 8.98 -1.63
N GLY A 12 23.32 7.74 -2.09
CA GLY A 12 22.72 6.66 -1.30
C GLY A 12 21.71 5.81 -2.05
N ASN A 13 21.59 4.56 -1.64
CA ASN A 13 20.43 3.75 -1.99
C ASN A 13 19.21 4.39 -1.32
N ASN A 14 18.17 4.72 -2.10
CA ASN A 14 16.89 5.17 -1.59
C ASN A 14 15.96 3.95 -1.42
N PRO A 15 15.90 3.30 -0.24
CA PRO A 15 15.00 2.19 0.00
C PRO A 15 13.56 2.70 -0.02
N LYS A 16 12.90 2.57 -1.17
CA LYS A 16 11.48 2.92 -1.28
C LYS A 16 10.66 2.00 -0.38
N ARG A 17 9.93 2.59 0.57
CA ARG A 17 8.86 1.92 1.31
C ARG A 17 7.53 2.23 0.63
N PHE A 18 6.65 1.25 0.60
CA PHE A 18 5.33 1.36 -0.01
C PHE A 18 4.27 1.21 1.07
N VAL A 19 3.22 2.02 0.99
CA VAL A 19 2.07 1.97 1.89
C VAL A 19 0.84 1.57 1.09
N ALA A 20 0.00 0.75 1.70
CA ALA A 20 -1.36 0.49 1.22
C ALA A 20 -2.33 0.84 2.33
N GLY A 21 -3.44 1.51 1.99
CA GLY A 21 -4.44 1.97 2.94
C GLY A 21 -5.86 1.77 2.44
N ALA A 22 -6.77 1.58 3.39
CA ALA A 22 -8.21 1.50 3.18
C ALA A 22 -8.91 2.50 4.12
N LEU A 23 -9.79 3.31 3.56
CA LEU A 23 -10.61 4.28 4.29
C LEU A 23 -12.00 3.69 4.51
N ASP A 24 -12.45 3.63 5.76
CA ASP A 24 -13.88 3.46 6.04
C ASP A 24 -14.57 4.81 5.87
N ALA A 25 -15.34 4.93 4.78
CA ALA A 25 -16.03 6.16 4.41
C ALA A 25 -17.09 6.63 5.44
N ARG A 26 -17.59 5.72 6.29
CA ARG A 26 -18.60 6.08 7.31
C ARG A 26 -17.97 6.64 8.58
N THR A 27 -16.79 6.15 8.93
CA THR A 27 -16.11 6.49 10.20
C THR A 27 -14.88 7.37 10.01
N ALA A 28 -14.49 7.63 8.76
CA ALA A 28 -13.25 8.31 8.38
C ALA A 28 -11.96 7.64 8.91
N ARG A 29 -12.04 6.39 9.37
CA ARG A 29 -10.88 5.63 9.87
C ARG A 29 -10.08 5.06 8.73
N VAL A 30 -8.76 5.17 8.82
CA VAL A 30 -7.81 4.62 7.86
C VAL A 30 -7.08 3.43 8.47
N THR A 31 -7.24 2.26 7.86
CA THR A 31 -6.40 1.08 8.11
C THR A 31 -5.28 1.07 7.08
N TRP A 32 -4.04 0.88 7.50
CA TRP A 32 -2.90 0.90 6.58
C TRP A 32 -1.81 -0.09 6.98
N VAL A 33 -1.02 -0.50 5.99
CA VAL A 33 0.15 -1.37 6.13
C VAL A 33 1.30 -0.84 5.28
N GLN A 34 2.53 -1.24 5.60
CA GLN A 34 3.73 -0.86 4.84
C GLN A 34 4.56 -2.08 4.42
N GLY A 35 5.31 -1.95 3.34
CA GLY A 35 6.18 -3.02 2.84
C GLY A 35 7.32 -2.51 1.96
N GLU A 36 8.27 -3.40 1.69
CA GLU A 36 9.48 -3.09 0.91
C GLU A 36 9.25 -3.12 -0.61
N LYS A 37 8.15 -3.75 -1.05
CA LYS A 37 7.82 -3.91 -2.46
C LYS A 37 6.37 -3.53 -2.71
N LYS A 38 6.14 -2.77 -3.79
CA LYS A 38 4.80 -2.55 -4.33
C LYS A 38 4.36 -3.83 -5.05
N GLY A 39 3.50 -4.62 -4.42
CA GLY A 39 3.06 -5.87 -5.02
C GLY A 39 1.87 -6.49 -4.30
N ARG A 40 1.45 -7.66 -4.79
CA ARG A 40 0.27 -8.36 -4.29
C ARG A 40 0.34 -8.67 -2.80
N ALA A 41 1.54 -8.96 -2.27
CA ALA A 41 1.72 -9.24 -0.83
C ALA A 41 1.23 -8.07 0.04
N LEU A 42 1.66 -6.84 -0.28
CA LEU A 42 1.24 -5.62 0.42
C LEU A 42 -0.29 -5.41 0.39
N PHE A 43 -0.93 -5.78 -0.72
CA PHE A 43 -2.39 -5.74 -0.82
C PHE A 43 -3.07 -6.81 0.05
N MET A 44 -2.54 -8.04 0.06
CA MET A 44 -3.07 -9.11 0.92
C MET A 44 -2.88 -8.79 2.42
N ASP A 45 -1.78 -8.12 2.78
CA ASP A 45 -1.55 -7.60 4.13
C ASP A 45 -2.62 -6.58 4.52
N LEU A 46 -2.97 -5.66 3.61
CA LEU A 46 -4.04 -4.69 3.84
C LEU A 46 -5.39 -5.40 4.06
N LEU A 47 -5.73 -6.40 3.25
CA LEU A 47 -6.99 -7.14 3.42
C LEU A 47 -7.08 -7.84 4.78
N ARG A 48 -5.97 -8.45 5.24
CA ARG A 48 -5.90 -9.04 6.58
C ARG A 48 -6.07 -8.00 7.68
N ALA A 49 -5.43 -6.83 7.54
CA ALA A 49 -5.53 -5.75 8.49
C ALA A 49 -6.97 -5.19 8.58
N VAL A 50 -7.68 -5.12 7.44
CA VAL A 50 -9.09 -4.70 7.39
C VAL A 50 -10.00 -5.75 8.04
N ASP A 51 -9.82 -7.04 7.73
CA ASP A 51 -10.60 -8.14 8.36
C ASP A 51 -10.44 -8.14 9.88
N ALA A 52 -9.21 -7.92 10.37
CA ALA A 52 -8.92 -7.81 11.80
C ALA A 52 -9.51 -6.54 12.44
N ALA A 53 -9.57 -5.42 11.72
CA ALA A 53 -10.13 -4.16 12.23
C ALA A 53 -11.67 -4.18 12.29
N TYR A 54 -12.34 -5.03 11.49
CA TYR A 54 -13.80 -5.12 11.40
C TYR A 54 -14.30 -6.57 11.48
N PRO A 55 -14.11 -7.27 12.62
CA PRO A 55 -14.40 -8.70 12.75
C PRO A 55 -15.90 -9.06 12.61
N SER A 56 -16.80 -8.10 12.77
CA SER A 56 -18.25 -8.26 12.62
C SER A 56 -18.78 -7.84 11.25
N ALA A 57 -17.93 -7.33 10.36
CA ALA A 57 -18.33 -7.00 9.01
C ALA A 57 -18.51 -8.27 8.17
N THR A 58 -19.41 -8.22 7.19
CA THR A 58 -19.52 -9.28 6.19
C THR A 58 -18.16 -9.49 5.54
N ARG A 59 -17.62 -10.71 5.69
CA ARG A 59 -16.31 -11.06 5.16
C ARG A 59 -16.26 -10.77 3.66
N LEU A 60 -15.13 -10.21 3.21
CA LEU A 60 -14.92 -9.99 1.78
C LEU A 60 -15.05 -11.32 1.03
N PRO A 61 -15.83 -11.36 -0.07
CA PRO A 61 -16.00 -12.58 -0.84
C PRO A 61 -14.64 -13.05 -1.35
N PRO A 62 -14.38 -14.37 -1.37
CA PRO A 62 -13.12 -14.89 -1.89
C PRO A 62 -12.95 -14.48 -3.35
N THR A 63 -11.71 -14.24 -3.76
CA THR A 63 -11.39 -13.94 -5.16
C THR A 63 -12.00 -15.02 -6.06
N PRO A 64 -12.85 -14.67 -7.04
CA PRO A 64 -13.48 -15.67 -7.89
C PRO A 64 -12.39 -16.50 -8.57
N ALA A 65 -12.52 -17.83 -8.47
CA ALA A 65 -11.63 -18.74 -9.19
C ALA A 65 -11.69 -18.36 -10.67
N ARG A 66 -10.53 -18.04 -11.24
CA ARG A 66 -10.40 -17.65 -12.64
C ARG A 66 -10.96 -18.80 -13.47
N ARG A 67 -12.12 -18.61 -14.12
CA ARG A 67 -12.62 -19.58 -15.11
C ARG A 67 -11.54 -19.67 -16.20
N ARG A 68 -11.08 -20.90 -16.44
CA ARG A 68 -10.21 -21.23 -17.58
C ARG A 68 -10.99 -21.03 -18.88
#